data_AF-A0A286AP59-F1
#
_entry.id   AF-A0A286AP59-F1
#
_cell.length_a   1.000
_cell.length_b   1.000
_cell.length_c   1.000
_cell.angle_alpha   90.00
_cell.angle_beta   90.00
_cell.angle_gamma   90.00
#
_symmetry.space_group_name_H-M   'P 1'
#
loop_
_entity.id
_entity.type
_entity.pdbx_description
1 polymer ?
#
loop_
_entity_poly.entity_id
_entity_poly.type
_entity_poly.pdbx_seq_one_letter_code
_entity_poly.pdbx_strand_id
1 'polypeptide(L)'
;MTGSWLQSGRGALVVLLLTPMLCVAENGFGSNAATARLRITVIVPPVFRVLQVTPTAEGYDYRIWTNMKSIMLGGREYRFTRLGENTLTLRIPPEGVWIVHGL
;
A
#
# COMPACT_ATOMS: atom_id res chain seq x y z
N MET A 1 -29.57 -88.35 30.49
CA MET A 1 -29.61 -88.48 29.03
C MET A 1 -29.36 -87.11 28.42
N THR A 2 -28.23 -86.96 27.76
CA THR A 2 -27.68 -85.73 27.14
C THR A 2 -28.27 -85.49 25.76
N GLY A 3 -28.53 -84.22 25.42
CA GLY A 3 -28.89 -83.77 24.07
C GLY A 3 -28.25 -82.43 23.75
N SER A 4 -27.21 -82.48 22.91
CA SER A 4 -26.43 -81.38 22.33
C SER A 4 -27.19 -80.73 21.16
N TRP A 5 -26.90 -79.45 20.83
CA TRP A 5 -26.34 -78.99 19.53
C TRP A 5 -26.55 -77.49 19.31
N LEU A 6 -25.42 -76.75 19.35
CA LEU A 6 -25.24 -75.38 18.87
C LEU A 6 -25.18 -75.38 17.33
N GLN A 7 -25.95 -74.51 16.65
CA GLN A 7 -25.54 -73.95 15.36
C GLN A 7 -26.44 -72.78 14.92
N SER A 8 -25.83 -71.61 14.66
CA SER A 8 -25.84 -70.99 13.32
C SER A 8 -25.42 -69.51 13.42
N GLY A 9 -24.11 -69.28 13.39
CA GLY A 9 -23.54 -67.98 13.04
C GLY A 9 -22.83 -68.14 11.69
N ARG A 10 -23.39 -67.59 10.60
CA ARG A 10 -22.70 -67.49 9.31
C ARG A 10 -23.35 -66.62 8.22
N GLY A 11 -24.16 -65.62 8.57
CA GLY A 11 -24.83 -64.74 7.59
C GLY A 11 -24.35 -63.30 7.51
N ALA A 12 -23.63 -62.78 8.52
CA ALA A 12 -23.42 -61.34 8.66
C ALA A 12 -22.13 -60.79 8.04
N LEU A 13 -21.19 -61.64 7.60
CA LEU A 13 -19.85 -61.20 7.19
C LEU A 13 -19.74 -60.76 5.72
N VAL A 14 -20.75 -61.03 4.88
CA VAL A 14 -20.72 -60.66 3.46
C VAL A 14 -21.15 -59.20 3.25
N VAL A 15 -21.96 -58.63 4.15
CA VAL A 15 -22.46 -57.24 4.03
C VAL A 15 -21.37 -56.20 4.36
N LEU A 16 -20.36 -56.55 5.16
CA LEU A 16 -19.28 -55.64 5.56
C LEU A 16 -18.14 -55.51 4.52
N LEU A 17 -18.13 -56.33 3.47
CA LEU A 17 -17.05 -56.34 2.46
C LEU A 17 -17.31 -55.40 1.27
N LEU A 18 -18.50 -54.80 1.17
CA LEU A 18 -18.88 -53.96 0.01
C LEU A 18 -18.88 -52.45 0.31
N THR A 19 -18.49 -52.03 1.51
CA THR A 19 -18.57 -50.63 1.93
C THR A 19 -17.37 -49.71 1.62
N PRO A 20 -16.16 -50.12 1.17
CA PRO A 20 -15.08 -49.14 0.99
C PRO A 20 -15.11 -48.43 -0.37
N MET A 21 -16.02 -48.76 -1.30
CA MET A 21 -16.06 -48.14 -2.64
C MET A 21 -16.78 -46.78 -2.70
N LEU A 22 -17.33 -46.27 -1.60
CA LEU A 22 -18.02 -44.98 -1.58
C LEU A 22 -17.20 -43.81 -1.00
N CYS A 23 -15.91 -44.01 -0.73
CA CYS A 23 -14.98 -42.89 -0.52
C CYS A 23 -14.44 -42.40 -1.87
N VAL A 24 -15.34 -41.84 -2.70
CA VAL A 24 -14.91 -40.85 -3.69
C VAL A 24 -14.54 -39.62 -2.89
N ALA A 25 -13.24 -39.47 -2.60
CA ALA A 25 -12.71 -38.19 -2.17
C ALA A 25 -12.90 -37.24 -3.35
N GLU A 26 -13.94 -36.42 -3.29
CA GLU A 26 -14.05 -35.24 -4.13
C GLU A 26 -12.85 -34.36 -3.80
N ASN A 27 -11.75 -34.51 -4.55
CA ASN A 27 -10.73 -33.49 -4.66
C ASN A 27 -11.36 -32.35 -5.45
N GLY A 28 -12.28 -31.63 -4.80
CA GLY A 28 -12.67 -30.31 -5.19
C GLY A 28 -11.41 -29.46 -5.08
N PHE A 29 -10.64 -29.42 -6.16
CA PHE A 29 -9.68 -28.36 -6.41
C PHE A 29 -10.53 -27.11 -6.70
N GLY A 30 -11.22 -26.63 -5.66
CA GLY A 30 -11.84 -25.34 -5.66
C GLY A 30 -10.69 -24.37 -5.82
N SER A 31 -10.69 -23.65 -6.94
CA SER A 31 -10.03 -22.36 -7.03
C SER A 31 -10.75 -21.44 -6.04
N ASN A 32 -10.51 -21.66 -4.73
CA ASN A 32 -10.70 -20.65 -3.73
C ASN A 32 -9.63 -19.63 -4.07
N ALA A 33 -9.98 -18.71 -4.97
CA ALA A 33 -9.15 -17.58 -5.33
C ALA A 33 -8.91 -16.78 -4.04
N ALA A 34 -7.83 -17.11 -3.35
CA ALA A 34 -7.35 -16.36 -2.21
C ALA A 34 -6.95 -14.99 -2.74
N THR A 35 -7.82 -14.01 -2.53
CA THR A 35 -7.55 -12.63 -2.92
C THR A 35 -6.57 -12.06 -1.91
N ALA A 36 -5.29 -12.08 -2.24
CA ALA A 36 -4.27 -11.38 -1.46
C ALA A 36 -4.42 -9.87 -1.69
N ARG A 37 -4.65 -9.10 -0.63
CA ARG A 37 -4.75 -7.64 -0.70
C ARG A 37 -3.41 -7.03 -0.32
N LEU A 38 -2.68 -6.51 -1.31
CA LEU A 38 -1.46 -5.75 -1.10
C LEU A 38 -1.80 -4.25 -0.94
N ARG A 39 -1.31 -3.61 0.13
CA ARG A 39 -1.36 -2.16 0.29
C ARG A 39 0.06 -1.61 0.28
N ILE A 40 0.37 -0.78 -0.72
CA ILE A 40 1.63 -0.04 -0.79
C ILE A 40 1.35 1.40 -0.39
N THR A 41 2.23 1.99 0.41
CA THR A 41 2.18 3.42 0.77
C THR A 41 3.53 4.04 0.47
N VAL A 42 3.53 5.13 -0.31
CA VAL A 42 4.72 5.89 -0.64
C VAL A 42 4.60 7.24 0.03
N ILE A 43 5.59 7.58 0.85
CA ILE A 43 5.68 8.88 1.52
C ILE A 43 6.72 9.70 0.77
N VAL A 44 6.29 10.82 0.20
CA VAL A 44 7.18 11.78 -0.47
C VAL A 44 7.39 12.97 0.47
N PRO A 45 8.61 13.20 0.98
CA PRO A 45 8.85 14.33 1.87
C PRO A 45 8.75 15.67 1.12
N PRO A 46 8.39 16.76 1.81
CA PRO A 46 8.42 18.10 1.23
C PRO A 46 9.86 18.50 0.87
N VAL A 47 10.03 19.11 -0.29
CA VAL A 47 11.31 19.57 -0.81
C VAL A 47 11.15 20.99 -1.34
N PHE A 48 12.09 21.84 -0.94
CA PHE A 48 12.25 23.20 -1.44
C PHE A 48 13.74 23.48 -1.64
N ARG A 49 14.12 23.91 -2.84
CA ARG A 49 15.51 24.22 -3.18
C ARG A 49 15.58 25.53 -3.94
N VAL A 50 16.55 26.37 -3.59
CA VAL A 50 16.92 27.53 -4.41
C VAL A 50 17.94 27.05 -5.45
N LEU A 51 17.63 27.26 -6.73
CA LEU A 51 18.47 26.89 -7.87
C LEU A 51 19.35 28.06 -8.33
N GLN A 52 18.78 29.26 -8.32
CA GLN A 52 19.45 30.49 -8.74
C GLN A 52 18.81 31.69 -8.06
N VAL A 53 19.62 32.72 -7.82
CA VAL A 53 19.16 34.03 -7.35
C VAL A 53 19.64 35.08 -8.34
N THR A 54 18.73 35.90 -8.84
CA THR A 54 19.03 36.99 -9.76
C THR A 54 18.59 38.31 -9.13
N PRO A 55 19.51 39.24 -8.83
CA PRO A 55 19.14 40.58 -8.39
C PRO A 55 18.35 41.32 -9.47
N THR A 56 17.31 42.05 -9.05
CA THR A 56 16.48 42.91 -9.91
C THR A 56 16.33 44.29 -9.29
N ALA A 57 15.78 45.26 -10.04
CA ALA A 57 15.54 46.61 -9.51
C ALA A 57 14.56 46.61 -8.30
N GLU A 58 13.68 45.61 -8.21
CA GLU A 58 12.64 45.51 -7.19
C GLU A 58 12.97 44.53 -6.05
N GLY A 59 14.16 43.90 -6.08
CA GLY A 59 14.58 42.90 -5.11
C GLY A 59 15.37 41.77 -5.76
N TYR A 60 14.88 40.54 -5.63
CA TYR A 60 15.55 39.33 -6.09
C TYR A 60 14.54 38.35 -6.66
N ASP A 61 14.88 37.79 -7.82
CA ASP A 61 14.16 36.65 -8.38
C ASP A 61 14.86 35.36 -7.99
N TYR A 62 14.14 34.52 -7.24
CA TYR A 62 14.58 33.20 -6.82
C TYR A 62 13.98 32.17 -7.76
N ARG A 63 14.85 31.51 -8.54
CA ARG A 63 14.47 30.30 -9.25
C ARG A 63 14.55 29.14 -8.27
N ILE A 64 13.45 28.46 -8.07
CA ILE A 64 13.31 27.40 -7.05
C ILE A 64 12.87 26.09 -7.69
N TRP A 65 13.08 24.98 -6.99
CA TRP A 65 12.42 23.71 -7.25
C TRP A 65 11.64 23.29 -6.00
N THR A 66 10.37 22.91 -6.17
CA THR A 66 9.57 22.38 -5.06
C THR A 66 8.56 21.32 -5.51
N ASN A 67 8.34 20.30 -4.69
CA ASN A 67 7.26 19.32 -4.90
C ASN A 67 5.97 19.69 -4.13
N MET A 68 5.89 20.90 -3.59
CA MET A 68 4.75 21.40 -2.82
C MET A 68 3.91 22.36 -3.66
N LYS A 69 2.59 22.41 -3.42
CA LYS A 69 1.69 23.33 -4.13
C LYS A 69 1.77 24.75 -3.59
N SER A 70 2.14 24.90 -2.33
CA SER A 70 2.43 26.19 -1.74
C SER A 70 3.47 26.08 -0.64
N ILE A 71 4.02 27.24 -0.28
CA ILE A 71 4.91 27.39 0.87
C ILE A 71 4.51 28.60 1.71
N MET A 72 4.87 28.57 2.98
CA MET A 72 4.89 29.75 3.83
C MET A 72 6.31 30.30 3.90
N LEU A 73 6.48 31.58 3.56
CA LEU A 73 7.73 32.31 3.64
C LEU A 73 7.48 33.67 4.30
N GLY A 74 8.13 33.93 5.44
CA GLY A 74 7.94 35.18 6.18
C GLY A 74 6.47 35.46 6.57
N GLY A 75 5.68 34.42 6.85
CA GLY A 75 4.27 34.54 7.20
C GLY A 75 3.30 34.73 6.01
N ARG A 76 3.82 34.73 4.77
CA ARG A 76 2.99 34.83 3.56
C ARG A 76 2.96 33.50 2.81
N GLU A 77 1.78 33.11 2.36
CA GLU A 77 1.61 31.94 1.50
C GLU A 77 1.99 32.30 0.05
N TYR A 78 2.83 31.47 -0.57
CA TYR A 78 3.15 31.52 -1.99
C TYR A 78 2.64 30.25 -2.65
N ARG A 79 1.69 30.40 -3.58
CA ARG A 79 1.08 29.28 -4.32
C ARG A 79 1.73 29.14 -5.69
N PHE A 80 1.95 27.89 -6.10
CA PHE A 80 2.55 27.56 -7.38
C PHE A 80 1.52 26.93 -8.32
N THR A 81 1.53 27.35 -9.57
CA THR A 81 0.67 26.77 -10.61
C THR A 81 1.05 25.32 -10.93
N ARG A 82 2.34 24.99 -10.75
CA ARG A 82 2.89 23.65 -11.01
C ARG A 82 3.93 23.26 -9.97
N LEU A 83 4.10 21.95 -9.78
CA LEU A 83 5.23 21.40 -9.06
C LEU A 83 6.50 21.49 -9.93
N GLY A 84 7.66 21.47 -9.28
CA GLY A 84 8.97 21.59 -9.89
C GLY A 84 9.46 23.04 -9.90
N GLU A 85 9.96 23.48 -11.07
CA GLU A 85 10.62 24.77 -11.20
C GLU A 85 9.64 25.95 -11.27
N ASN A 86 9.84 26.92 -10.39
CA ASN A 86 9.07 28.16 -10.28
C ASN A 86 10.00 29.36 -9.98
N THR A 87 9.49 30.57 -10.22
CA THR A 87 10.17 31.82 -9.88
C THR A 87 9.42 32.56 -8.77
N LEU A 88 10.15 33.00 -7.75
CA LEU A 88 9.63 33.82 -6.65
C LEU A 88 10.35 35.16 -6.62
N THR A 89 9.61 36.25 -6.77
CA THR A 89 10.14 37.61 -6.59
C THR A 89 9.99 38.03 -5.15
N LEU A 90 11.11 38.28 -4.48
CA LEU A 90 11.20 38.60 -3.06
C LEU A 90 12.11 39.81 -2.86
N ARG A 91 11.78 40.66 -1.88
CA ARG A 91 12.62 41.83 -1.52
C ARG A 91 13.73 41.51 -0.52
N ILE A 92 13.87 40.24 -0.15
CA ILE A 92 14.74 39.81 0.94
C ILE A 92 16.00 39.19 0.32
N PRO A 93 17.21 39.56 0.80
CA PRO A 93 18.47 39.08 0.25
C PRO A 93 18.75 37.61 0.61
N PRO A 94 19.54 36.90 -0.23
CA PRO A 94 19.77 35.46 -0.09
C PRO A 94 20.56 35.07 1.16
N GLU A 95 21.25 36.03 1.78
CA GLU A 95 22.12 35.84 2.95
C GLU A 95 21.33 35.72 4.26
N GLY A 96 20.01 35.93 4.23
CA GLY A 96 19.13 35.69 5.36
C GLY A 96 18.97 34.21 5.70
N VAL A 97 18.59 33.90 6.95
CA VAL A 97 18.09 32.59 7.34
C VAL A 97 16.56 32.60 7.23
N TRP A 98 15.99 31.58 6.58
CA TRP A 98 14.57 31.52 6.27
C TRP A 98 14.02 30.17 6.66
N ILE A 99 12.87 30.20 7.32
CA ILE A 99 12.10 28.99 7.61
C ILE A 99 11.03 28.88 6.53
N VAL A 100 11.05 27.76 5.80
CA VAL A 100 10.06 27.44 4.76
C VAL A 100 9.23 26.28 5.27
N HIS A 101 7.90 26.46 5.30
CA HIS A 101 6.97 25.39 5.61
C HIS A 101 6.20 24.98 4.36
N GLY A 102 6.07 23.66 4.17
CA GLY A 102 5.17 23.08 3.17
C GLY A 102 3.75 22.97 3.70
N LEU A 103 2.77 23.32 2.85
CA LEU A 103 1.34 23.13 3.10
C LEU A 103 0.79 22.00 2.21
#